data_AF-A0A9P5XGA7-F1
#
_entry.id   AF-A0A9P5XGA7-F1
#
_cell.length_a   1.000
_cell.length_b   1.000
_cell.length_c   1.000
_cell.angle_alpha   90.00
_cell.angle_beta   90.00
_cell.angle_gamma   90.00
#
_symmetry.space_group_name_H-M   'P 1'
#
loop_
_entity.id
_entity.type
_entity.pdbx_description
1 polymer ?
#
loop_
_entity_poly.entity_id
_entity_poly.type
_entity_poly.pdbx_seq_one_letter_code
_entity_poly.pdbx_strand_id
1 'polypeptide(L)'
;QVGKSTLGDQIKGKHKPIWDFHQSRHALTPEQEQVVADWATLRAYLAMPMDTHDIWAHAQDVSNIDVGPKWFRGFSRHPELVMKRPVKLDPK
;
A
#
# COMPACT_ATOMS: atom_id res chain seq x y z
N GLN A 1 25.98 20.45 12.09
CA GLN A 1 25.92 21.65 11.23
C GLN A 1 24.95 21.36 10.08
N VAL A 2 23.73 21.91 10.10
CA VAL A 2 22.81 21.81 8.95
C VAL A 2 23.27 22.85 7.94
N GLY A 3 23.63 22.42 6.72
CA GLY A 3 24.10 23.33 5.67
C GLY A 3 23.06 24.40 5.36
N LYS A 4 23.50 25.65 5.16
CA LYS A 4 22.68 26.85 4.89
C LYS A 4 21.86 26.81 3.57
N SER A 5 21.58 25.63 3.01
CA SER A 5 20.96 25.42 1.69
C SER A 5 19.44 25.20 1.73
N THR A 6 18.88 24.83 2.87
CA THR A 6 17.47 24.40 2.97
C THR A 6 16.44 25.48 2.61
N LEU A 7 16.67 26.74 3.00
CA LEU A 7 15.76 27.84 2.65
C LEU A 7 15.86 28.23 1.17
N GLY A 8 17.08 28.26 0.63
CA GLY A 8 17.32 28.59 -0.77
C GLY A 8 16.74 27.53 -1.73
N ASP A 9 16.82 26.26 -1.36
CA ASP A 9 16.23 25.17 -2.14
C ASP A 9 14.69 25.13 -2.02
N GLN A 10 14.11 25.57 -0.89
CA GLN A 10 12.66 25.76 -0.76
C GLN A 10 12.14 26.88 -1.66
N ILE A 11 12.78 28.06 -1.65
CA ILE A 11 12.40 29.19 -2.50
C ILE A 11 12.56 28.85 -3.99
N LYS A 12 13.58 28.04 -4.34
CA LYS A 12 13.82 27.56 -5.70
C LYS A 12 12.89 26.40 -6.13
N GLY A 13 11.92 26.02 -5.30
CA GLY A 13 10.94 24.97 -5.62
C GLY A 13 11.51 23.55 -5.71
N LYS A 14 12.73 23.32 -5.23
CA LYS A 14 13.34 21.98 -5.23
C LYS A 14 12.71 21.06 -4.18
N HIS A 15 12.16 21.64 -3.12
CA HIS A 15 11.36 20.90 -2.14
C HIS A 15 9.91 20.85 -2.61
N LYS A 16 9.47 19.67 -3.06
CA LYS A 16 8.05 19.42 -3.25
C LYS A 16 7.34 19.39 -1.89
N PRO A 17 6.07 19.83 -1.81
CA PRO A 17 5.23 19.59 -0.65
C PRO A 17 5.31 18.12 -0.23
N ILE A 18 5.34 17.87 1.07
CA ILE A 18 5.37 16.50 1.63
C ILE A 18 4.23 15.65 1.05
N TRP A 19 3.07 16.27 0.80
CA TRP A 19 1.92 15.63 0.17
C TRP A 19 2.23 15.05 -1.22
N ASP A 20 2.88 15.83 -2.09
CA ASP A 20 3.26 15.39 -3.44
C ASP A 20 4.33 14.29 -3.39
N PHE A 21 5.21 14.33 -2.39
CA PHE A 21 6.19 13.27 -2.15
C PHE A 21 5.53 11.97 -1.67
N HIS A 22 4.44 12.05 -0.91
CA HIS A 22 3.68 10.86 -0.53
C HIS A 22 2.95 10.28 -1.74
N GLN A 23 2.31 11.11 -2.56
CA GLN A 23 1.63 10.66 -3.78
C GLN A 23 2.59 10.03 -4.79
N SER A 24 3.79 10.59 -4.98
CA SER A 24 4.79 10.05 -5.92
C SER A 24 5.44 8.74 -5.49
N ARG A 25 5.18 8.26 -4.26
CA ARG A 25 5.70 6.98 -3.74
C ARG A 25 4.68 5.85 -3.80
N HIS A 26 3.47 6.09 -4.30
CA HIS A 26 2.54 5.00 -4.58
C HIS A 26 3.04 4.20 -5.78
N ALA A 27 3.23 2.90 -5.59
CA ALA A 27 3.66 2.00 -6.66
C ALA A 27 2.52 1.71 -7.66
N LEU A 28 1.28 1.75 -7.20
CA LEU A 28 0.08 1.60 -8.02
C LEU A 28 -0.65 2.93 -8.13
N THR A 29 -1.39 3.09 -9.23
CA THR A 29 -2.38 4.18 -9.33
C THR A 29 -3.54 3.93 -8.36
N PRO A 30 -4.29 4.97 -7.97
CA PRO A 30 -5.47 4.78 -7.11
C PRO A 30 -6.48 3.77 -7.67
N GLU A 31 -6.66 3.73 -9.00
CA GLU A 31 -7.54 2.78 -9.67
C GLU A 31 -7.05 1.35 -9.55
N GLN A 32 -5.75 1.13 -9.76
CA GLN A 32 -5.14 -0.19 -9.60
C GLN A 32 -5.18 -0.66 -8.13
N GLU A 33 -4.96 0.25 -7.19
CA GLU A 33 -5.06 -0.04 -5.76
C GLU A 33 -6.50 -0.46 -5.38
N GLN A 34 -7.52 0.19 -5.96
CA GLN A 34 -8.91 -0.19 -5.79
C GLN A 34 -9.21 -1.59 -6.33
N VAL A 35 -8.70 -1.93 -7.52
CA VAL A 35 -8.88 -3.27 -8.10
C VAL A 35 -8.34 -4.36 -7.16
N VAL A 36 -7.17 -4.13 -6.55
CA VAL A 36 -6.59 -5.08 -5.60
C VAL A 36 -7.43 -5.16 -4.31
N ALA A 37 -7.96 -4.03 -3.84
CA ALA A 37 -8.84 -3.99 -2.67
C ALA A 37 -10.17 -4.72 -2.91
N ASP A 38 -10.79 -4.51 -4.08
CA ASP A 38 -12.03 -5.18 -4.48
C ASP A 38 -11.82 -6.69 -4.62
N TRP A 39 -10.71 -7.11 -5.22
CA TRP A 39 -10.33 -8.52 -5.33
C TRP A 39 -10.13 -9.18 -3.95
N ALA A 40 -9.41 -8.50 -3.05
CA ALA A 40 -9.20 -9.01 -1.69
C ALA A 40 -10.53 -9.10 -0.92
N THR A 41 -11.41 -8.11 -1.09
CA THR A 41 -12.75 -8.10 -0.49
C THR A 41 -13.59 -9.25 -1.02
N LEU A 42 -13.58 -9.49 -2.33
CA LEU A 42 -14.27 -10.63 -2.95
C LEU A 42 -13.75 -11.97 -2.41
N ARG A 43 -12.43 -12.13 -2.26
CA ARG A 43 -11.85 -13.34 -1.66
C ARG A 43 -12.31 -13.56 -0.22
N ALA A 44 -12.37 -12.49 0.57
CA ALA A 44 -12.87 -12.56 1.94
C ALA A 44 -14.34 -13.00 1.97
N TYR A 45 -15.19 -12.47 1.08
CA TYR A 45 -16.58 -12.89 0.92
C TYR A 45 -16.73 -14.37 0.55
N LEU A 46 -15.81 -14.88 -0.28
CA LEU A 46 -15.79 -16.29 -0.69
C LEU A 46 -15.16 -17.21 0.36
N ALA A 47 -14.86 -16.71 1.56
CA ALA A 47 -14.17 -17.44 2.63
C ALA A 47 -12.85 -18.07 2.17
N MET A 48 -12.21 -17.50 1.15
CA MET A 48 -10.91 -17.97 0.68
C MET A 48 -9.82 -17.30 1.51
N PRO A 49 -8.98 -18.08 2.22
CA PRO A 49 -7.84 -17.52 2.91
C PRO A 49 -6.90 -16.87 1.89
N MET A 50 -6.30 -15.76 2.29
CA MET A 50 -5.28 -15.06 1.52
C MET A 50 -4.17 -14.63 2.46
N ASP A 51 -2.93 -14.75 1.99
CA ASP A 51 -1.77 -14.20 2.68
C ASP A 51 -1.33 -12.89 2.01
N THR A 52 -0.47 -12.16 2.71
CA THR A 52 0.27 -11.00 2.21
C THR A 52 0.97 -11.27 0.88
N HIS A 53 1.44 -12.50 0.64
CA HIS A 53 2.05 -12.90 -0.62
C HIS A 53 1.05 -12.92 -1.78
N ASP A 54 -0.17 -13.40 -1.56
CA ASP A 54 -1.20 -13.49 -2.61
C ASP A 54 -1.63 -12.08 -3.08
N ILE A 55 -1.79 -11.16 -2.12
CA ILE A 55 -2.14 -9.77 -2.42
C ILE A 55 -1.00 -9.05 -3.13
N TRP A 56 0.25 -9.32 -2.74
CA TRP A 56 1.41 -8.78 -3.41
C TRP A 56 1.54 -9.29 -4.85
N ALA A 57 1.35 -10.60 -5.07
CA ALA A 57 1.38 -11.19 -6.41
C ALA A 57 0.28 -10.60 -7.29
N HIS A 58 -0.94 -10.49 -6.77
CA HIS A 58 -2.05 -9.87 -7.52
C HIS A 58 -1.79 -8.39 -7.84
N ALA A 59 -1.17 -7.64 -6.92
CA ALA A 59 -0.79 -6.25 -7.17
C ALA A 59 0.28 -6.11 -8.26
N GLN A 60 1.23 -7.05 -8.34
CA GLN A 60 2.19 -7.09 -9.45
C GLN A 60 1.51 -7.40 -10.78
N ASP A 61 0.56 -8.34 -10.81
CA ASP A 61 -0.20 -8.68 -12.02
C ASP A 61 -1.04 -7.51 -12.53
N VAL A 62 -1.69 -6.76 -11.62
CA VAL A 62 -2.52 -5.59 -11.97
C VAL A 62 -1.68 -4.42 -12.45
N SER A 63 -0.50 -4.20 -11.85
CA SER A 63 0.35 -3.04 -12.17
C SER A 63 1.37 -3.30 -13.28
N ASN A 64 1.67 -4.56 -13.60
CA ASN A 64 2.81 -4.99 -14.44
C ASN A 64 4.15 -4.41 -13.97
N ILE A 65 4.28 -4.07 -12.68
CA ILE A 65 5.46 -3.47 -12.08
C ILE A 65 5.82 -4.25 -10.81
N ASP A 66 7.12 -4.35 -10.52
CA ASP A 66 7.55 -4.84 -9.22
C ASP A 66 7.27 -3.80 -8.12
N VAL A 67 6.17 -4.00 -7.39
CA VAL A 67 5.78 -3.15 -6.25
C VAL A 67 6.69 -3.32 -5.03
N GLY A 68 7.47 -4.41 -4.98
CA GLY A 68 8.39 -4.73 -3.90
C GLY A 68 7.71 -5.22 -2.61
N PRO A 69 8.43 -5.96 -1.75
CA PRO A 69 7.86 -6.67 -0.60
C PRO A 69 7.37 -5.74 0.53
N LYS A 70 7.80 -4.47 0.54
CA LYS A 70 7.39 -3.48 1.54
C LYS A 70 6.11 -2.74 1.17
N TRP A 71 5.64 -2.84 -0.07
CA TRP A 71 4.44 -2.17 -0.54
C TRP A 71 3.21 -2.54 0.31
N PHE A 72 3.11 -3.82 0.71
CA PHE A 72 1.99 -4.30 1.52
C PHE A 72 1.82 -3.53 2.85
N ARG A 73 2.91 -3.02 3.44
CA ARG A 73 2.83 -2.17 4.65
C ARG A 73 2.08 -0.86 4.38
N GLY A 74 2.19 -0.33 3.17
CA GLY A 74 1.44 0.80 2.69
C GLY A 74 0.01 0.44 2.31
N PHE A 75 -0.26 -0.79 1.88
CA PHE A 75 -1.60 -1.30 1.57
C PHE A 75 -2.45 -1.58 2.84
N SER A 76 -1.83 -1.60 4.03
CA SER A 76 -2.56 -1.68 5.31
C SER A 76 -3.44 -0.45 5.63
N ARG A 77 -3.56 0.50 4.69
CA ARG A 77 -4.46 1.66 4.75
C ARG A 77 -5.92 1.30 4.54
N HIS A 78 -6.22 0.11 4.01
CA HIS A 78 -7.58 -0.40 3.75
C HIS A 78 -8.11 -1.17 4.96
N PRO A 79 -8.90 -0.55 5.86
CA PRO A 79 -9.33 -1.17 7.11
C PRO A 79 -10.36 -2.28 6.91
N GLU A 80 -11.07 -2.31 5.77
CA GLU A 80 -11.99 -3.39 5.42
C GLU A 80 -11.31 -4.76 5.30
N LEU A 81 -10.01 -4.79 4.99
CA LEU A 81 -9.24 -6.01 4.85
C LEU A 81 -8.62 -6.42 6.19
N VAL A 82 -9.43 -7.04 7.06
CA VAL A 82 -8.93 -7.60 8.33
C VAL A 82 -8.16 -8.88 8.06
N MET A 83 -6.87 -8.75 7.78
CA MET A 83 -5.95 -9.86 7.49
C MET A 83 -5.35 -10.51 8.76
N LYS A 84 -5.87 -10.17 9.94
CA LYS A 84 -5.41 -10.80 11.18
C LYS A 84 -5.91 -12.23 11.22
N ARG A 85 -4.99 -13.16 11.52
CA ARG A 85 -5.37 -14.53 11.86
C ARG A 85 -6.42 -14.47 12.98
N PRO A 86 -7.60 -15.09 12.82
CA PRO A 86 -8.56 -15.16 13.92
C PRO A 86 -7.90 -15.94 15.06
N VAL A 87 -7.60 -15.25 16.15
CA VAL A 87 -7.10 -15.87 17.38
C VAL A 87 -8.32 -16.10 18.26
N LYS A 88 -8.54 -17.35 18.70
CA LYS A 88 -9.68 -17.84 19.51
C LYS A 88 -10.91 -18.33 18.72
N LEU A 89 -10.70 -19.32 17.84
CA LEU A 89 -11.78 -20.13 17.26
C LEU A 89 -11.81 -21.56 17.83
N ASP A 90 -11.35 -21.74 19.06
CA ASP A 90 -11.57 -22.97 19.81
C ASP A 90 -12.86 -22.84 20.63
N PRO A 91 -13.89 -23.66 20.35
CA PRO A 91 -14.99 -23.83 21.28
C PRO A 91 -14.48 -24.75 22.39
N LYS A 92 -14.14 -24.18 23.54
CA LYS A 92 -14.00 -24.95 24.78
C LYS A 92 -15.32 -25.03 25.50
#